data_AF-A0A166M436-F1
#
_entry.id   AF-A0A166M436-F1
#
_cell.length_a   1.000
_cell.length_b   1.000
_cell.length_c   1.000
_cell.angle_alpha   90.00
_cell.angle_beta   90.00
_cell.angle_gamma   90.00
#
_symmetry.space_group_name_H-M   'P 1'
#
loop_
_entity.id
_entity.type
_entity.pdbx_description
1 polymer ?
#
loop_
_entity_poly.entity_id
_entity_poly.type
_entity_poly.pdbx_seq_one_letter_code
_entity_poly.pdbx_strand_id
1 'polypeptide(L)'
;MSFFGGPARSQGGMSPERVDAIMTEMEMVSDVFNRMISSCHAKCISTRYTDAELTKGESVCIDRCVGKYFEANKIVGEELNKLNQQAGGAGGAGPLGM
;
A
#
# COMPACT_ATOMS: atom_id res chain seq x y z
N MET A 1 -10.99 -54.84 11.78
CA MET A 1 -11.31 -54.63 10.36
C MET A 1 -11.38 -53.14 10.11
N SER A 2 -10.57 -52.68 9.17
CA SER A 2 -10.35 -51.30 8.75
C SER A 2 -11.63 -50.61 8.29
N PHE A 3 -11.91 -49.42 8.81
CA PHE A 3 -12.68 -48.41 8.09
C PHE A 3 -11.93 -47.08 8.19
N PHE A 4 -10.96 -46.95 7.28
CA PHE A 4 -10.30 -45.71 6.91
C PHE A 4 -11.36 -44.73 6.40
N GLY A 5 -11.76 -43.78 7.23
CA GLY A 5 -12.72 -42.72 6.89
C GLY A 5 -12.25 -41.40 7.50
N GLY A 6 -11.04 -40.97 7.16
CA GLY A 6 -10.55 -39.64 7.54
C GLY A 6 -11.40 -38.55 6.89
N PRO A 7 -11.66 -37.42 7.56
CA PRO A 7 -12.38 -36.33 6.95
C PRO A 7 -11.55 -35.83 5.77
N ALA A 8 -12.18 -35.80 4.59
CA ALA A 8 -11.65 -35.11 3.44
C ALA A 8 -11.33 -33.67 3.88
N ARG A 9 -10.04 -33.32 3.88
CA ARG A 9 -9.62 -31.93 3.97
C ARG A 9 -10.25 -31.22 2.78
N SER A 10 -11.27 -30.43 3.05
CA SER A 10 -11.80 -29.40 2.16
C SER A 10 -10.60 -28.68 1.55
N GLN A 11 -10.36 -28.96 0.28
CA GLN A 11 -9.34 -28.29 -0.51
C GLN A 11 -9.91 -26.90 -0.77
N GLY A 12 -9.51 -25.94 0.06
CA GLY A 12 -9.90 -24.54 -0.07
C GLY A 12 -9.37 -23.96 -1.38
N GLY A 13 -10.20 -24.02 -2.43
CA GLY A 13 -9.99 -23.25 -3.64
C GLY A 13 -10.01 -21.76 -3.31
N MET A 14 -9.06 -21.00 -3.87
CA MET A 14 -9.05 -19.54 -3.77
C MET A 14 -10.33 -19.02 -4.42
N SER A 15 -11.19 -18.33 -3.67
CA SER A 15 -12.40 -17.75 -4.26
C SER A 15 -12.01 -16.66 -5.25
N PRO A 16 -12.75 -16.50 -6.37
CA PRO A 16 -12.44 -15.48 -7.36
C PRO A 16 -12.42 -14.07 -6.76
N GLU A 17 -13.23 -13.77 -5.73
CA GLU A 17 -13.16 -12.48 -5.03
C GLU A 17 -11.85 -12.29 -4.24
N ARG A 18 -11.28 -13.37 -3.70
CA ARG A 18 -9.98 -13.30 -3.01
C ARG A 18 -8.86 -13.02 -3.98
N VAL A 19 -8.93 -13.56 -5.19
CA VAL A 19 -7.94 -13.30 -6.24
C VAL A 19 -7.97 -11.82 -6.62
N ASP A 20 -9.15 -11.26 -6.87
CA ASP A 20 -9.32 -9.84 -7.22
C ASP A 20 -8.83 -8.88 -6.14
N ALA A 21 -9.12 -9.18 -4.87
CA ALA A 21 -8.61 -8.40 -3.74
C ALA A 21 -7.08 -8.41 -3.65
N ILE A 22 -6.45 -9.57 -3.89
CA ILE A 22 -4.98 -9.69 -3.92
C ILE A 22 -4.41 -8.87 -5.09
N MET A 23 -5.01 -8.95 -6.27
CA MET A 23 -4.56 -8.18 -7.44
C MET A 23 -4.60 -6.68 -7.16
N THR A 24 -5.69 -6.21 -6.56
CA THR A 24 -5.83 -4.80 -6.16
C THR A 24 -4.76 -4.37 -5.15
N GLU A 25 -4.46 -5.22 -4.16
CA GLU A 25 -3.40 -4.95 -3.19
C GLU A 25 -2.02 -4.86 -3.86
N MET A 26 -1.72 -5.75 -4.80
CA MET A 26 -0.46 -5.72 -5.55
C MET A 26 -0.32 -4.47 -6.42
N GLU A 27 -1.40 -4.03 -7.07
CA GLU A 27 -1.42 -2.79 -7.86
C GLU A 27 -1.16 -1.57 -6.98
N MET A 28 -1.79 -1.50 -5.80
CA MET A 28 -1.58 -0.43 -4.82
C MET A 28 -0.12 -0.36 -4.34
N VAL A 29 0.46 -1.50 -3.96
CA VAL A 29 1.86 -1.56 -3.52
C VAL A 29 2.80 -1.12 -4.63
N SER A 30 2.50 -1.50 -5.87
CA SER A 30 3.32 -1.14 -7.04
C SER A 30 3.27 0.36 -7.33
N ASP A 31 2.09 1.00 -7.27
CA ASP A 31 1.97 2.46 -7.45
C ASP A 31 2.72 3.22 -6.36
N VAL A 32 2.57 2.81 -5.10
CA VAL A 32 3.30 3.40 -3.96
C VAL A 32 4.81 3.33 -4.17
N PHE A 33 5.32 2.16 -4.58
CA PHE A 33 6.74 1.97 -4.82
C PHE A 33 7.26 2.87 -5.95
N ASN A 34 6.56 2.92 -7.08
CA ASN A 34 6.96 3.75 -8.22
C ASN A 34 6.95 5.24 -7.91
N ARG A 35 5.92 5.72 -7.19
CA ARG A 35 5.83 7.12 -6.76
C ARG A 35 6.89 7.48 -5.73
N MET A 36 7.17 6.58 -4.79
CA MET A 36 8.23 6.76 -3.80
C MET A 36 9.60 6.88 -4.47
N ILE A 37 9.94 5.97 -5.40
CA ILE A 37 11.21 6.01 -6.14
C ILE A 37 11.34 7.33 -6.90
N SER A 38 10.31 7.70 -7.67
CA SER A 38 10.32 8.95 -8.45
C SER A 38 10.52 10.17 -7.55
N SER A 39 9.82 10.23 -6.41
CA SER A 39 9.95 11.34 -5.46
C SER A 39 11.33 11.40 -4.81
N CYS A 40 11.87 10.26 -4.36
CA CYS A 40 13.18 10.24 -3.70
C CYS A 40 14.32 10.46 -4.67
N HIS A 41 14.24 9.96 -5.90
CA HIS A 41 15.21 10.27 -6.94
C HIS A 41 15.24 11.78 -7.21
N ALA A 42 14.09 12.42 -7.43
CA ALA A 42 14.00 13.85 -7.69
C ALA A 42 14.50 14.73 -6.53
N LYS A 43 14.41 14.24 -5.28
CA LYS A 43 14.83 14.99 -4.09
C LYS A 43 16.28 14.78 -3.70
N CYS A 44 16.82 13.58 -3.93
CA CYS A 44 18.12 13.18 -3.40
C CYS A 44 19.21 13.05 -4.45
N ILE A 45 18.87 12.82 -5.72
CA ILE A 45 19.85 12.63 -6.79
C ILE A 45 19.99 13.91 -7.62
N SER A 46 21.22 14.38 -7.76
CA SER A 46 21.53 15.54 -8.59
C SER A 46 21.37 15.19 -10.08
N THR A 47 20.87 16.13 -10.88
CA THR A 47 20.87 15.99 -12.36
C THR A 47 22.26 16.13 -12.97
N ARG A 48 23.25 16.58 -12.18
CA ARG A 48 24.67 16.59 -12.54
C ARG A 48 25.33 15.35 -11.96
N TYR A 49 25.44 14.32 -12.78
CA TYR A 49 26.12 13.09 -12.44
C TYR A 49 27.63 13.27 -12.54
N THR A 50 28.32 13.04 -11.43
CA THR A 50 29.79 13.09 -11.34
C THR A 50 30.38 11.71 -11.13
N ASP A 51 29.63 10.81 -10.50
CA ASP A 51 29.96 9.42 -10.24
C ASP A 51 28.81 8.51 -10.69
N ALA A 52 29.11 7.23 -10.97
CA ALA A 52 28.12 6.21 -11.34
C ALA A 52 27.46 5.54 -10.13
N GLU A 53 28.10 5.65 -8.96
CA GLU A 53 27.63 5.08 -7.70
C GLU A 53 27.02 6.17 -6.83
N LEU A 54 26.10 5.78 -5.94
CA LEU A 54 25.55 6.69 -4.96
C LEU A 54 26.64 7.14 -4.00
N THR A 55 26.78 8.45 -3.85
CA THR A 55 27.62 9.03 -2.80
C THR A 55 26.99 8.74 -1.44
N LYS A 56 27.82 8.75 -0.37
CA LYS A 56 27.33 8.59 1.00
C LYS A 56 26.20 9.58 1.35
N GLY A 57 26.26 10.80 0.79
CA GLY A 57 25.23 11.82 0.97
C GLY A 57 23.89 11.42 0.34
N GLU A 58 23.93 10.91 -0.89
CA GLU A 58 22.74 10.43 -1.61
C GLU A 58 22.12 9.21 -0.92
N SER A 59 22.94 8.24 -0.48
CA SER A 59 22.44 7.06 0.25
C SER A 59 21.69 7.46 1.51
N VAL A 60 22.29 8.31 2.37
CA VAL A 60 21.64 8.78 3.60
C VAL A 60 20.42 9.65 3.31
N CYS A 61 20.43 10.43 2.22
CA CYS A 61 19.26 11.18 1.79
C CYS A 61 18.10 10.26 1.41
N ILE A 62 18.36 9.20 0.64
CA ILE A 62 17.34 8.23 0.20
C ILE A 62 16.69 7.56 1.42
N ASP A 63 17.47 7.09 2.40
CA ASP A 63 16.94 6.47 3.62
C ASP A 63 15.99 7.41 4.36
N ARG A 64 16.41 8.68 4.53
CA ARG A 64 15.58 9.73 5.15
C ARG A 64 14.35 10.06 4.32
N CYS A 65 14.48 10.05 3.00
CA CYS A 65 13.38 10.33 2.08
C CYS A 65 12.29 9.27 2.19
N VAL A 66 12.66 7.99 2.18
CA VAL A 66 11.72 6.87 2.35
C VAL A 66 11.00 6.97 3.70
N GLY A 67 11.73 7.21 4.78
CA GLY A 67 11.12 7.41 6.11
C GLY A 67 10.08 8.54 6.12
N LYS A 68 10.45 9.71 5.56
CA LYS A 68 9.53 10.86 5.44
C LYS A 68 8.37 10.60 4.49
N TYR A 69 8.57 9.79 3.44
CA TYR A 69 7.52 9.46 2.49
C TYR A 69 6.39 8.70 3.18
N PHE A 70 6.72 7.68 3.99
CA PHE A 70 5.73 6.94 4.75
C PHE A 70 5.11 7.77 5.88
N GLU A 71 5.87 8.61 6.55
CA GLU A 71 5.35 9.56 7.53
C GLU A 71 4.32 10.51 6.90
N ALA A 72 4.63 11.08 5.73
CA ALA A 72 3.69 11.92 4.98
C ALA A 72 2.43 11.14 4.55
N ASN A 73 2.59 9.91 4.04
CA ASN A 73 1.45 9.06 3.67
C ASN A 73 0.54 8.77 4.86
N LYS A 74 1.11 8.53 6.05
CA LYS A 74 0.35 8.33 7.28
C LYS A 74 -0.49 9.57 7.63
N ILE A 75 0.13 10.75 7.64
CA ILE A 75 -0.57 12.02 7.95
C ILE A 75 -1.69 12.27 6.94
N VAL A 76 -1.42 12.09 5.65
CA VAL A 76 -2.45 12.23 4.60
C VAL A 76 -3.60 11.25 4.82
N GLY A 77 -3.31 9.99 5.17
CA GLY A 77 -4.33 8.99 5.48
C GLY A 77 -5.18 9.36 6.70
N GLU A 78 -4.57 9.89 7.76
CA GLU A 78 -5.28 10.38 8.95
C GLU A 78 -6.22 11.54 8.61
N GLU A 79 -5.77 12.50 7.80
CA GLU A 79 -6.62 13.63 7.38
C GLU A 79 -7.75 13.20 6.45
N LEU A 80 -7.50 12.32 5.49
CA LEU A 80 -8.56 11.76 4.63
C LEU A 80 -9.64 11.02 5.46
N ASN A 81 -9.23 10.28 6.48
CA ASN A 81 -10.16 9.62 7.39
C ASN A 81 -10.99 10.62 8.20
N LYS A 82 -10.38 11.70 8.71
CA LYS A 82 -11.11 12.78 9.40
C LYS A 82 -12.13 13.44 8.48
N LEU A 83 -11.76 13.74 7.24
CA LEU A 83 -12.64 14.33 6.24
C LEU A 83 -13.81 13.40 5.89
N ASN A 84 -13.57 12.10 5.72
CA ASN A 84 -14.63 11.13 5.47
C ASN A 84 -15.62 11.03 6.64
N GLN A 85 -15.14 11.12 7.89
CA GLN A 85 -16.01 11.14 9.07
C GLN A 85 -16.86 12.42 9.14
N GLN A 86 -16.29 13.56 8.76
CA GLN A 86 -17.00 14.84 8.71
C GLN A 86 -18.02 14.89 7.57
N ALA A 87 -17.68 14.36 6.40
CA ALA A 87 -18.58 14.24 5.26
C ALA A 87 -19.70 13.21 5.50
N GLY A 88 -19.44 12.17 6.30
CA GLY A 88 -20.43 11.19 6.74
C GLY A 88 -21.41 11.71 7.81
N GLY A 89 -21.24 12.94 8.31
CA GLY A 89 -22.13 13.57 9.30
C GLY A 89 -23.39 14.25 8.72
N ALA A 90 -23.57 14.26 7.40
CA ALA A 90 -24.69 14.93 6.73
C ALA A 90 -25.46 14.01 5.74
N GLY A 91 -25.51 12.70 6.04
CA GLY A 91 -26.12 11.69 5.16
C GLY A 91 -27.01 10.67 5.89
N GLY A 92 -27.65 11.06 6.99
CA GLY A 92 -28.69 10.26 7.63
C GLY A 92 -30.02 10.40 6.89
N ALA A 93 -30.19 9.75 5.73
CA ALA A 93 -31.47 9.32 5.15
C ALA A 93 -31.24 8.57 3.83
N GLY A 94 -31.08 7.24 3.90
CA GLY A 94 -31.08 6.36 2.73
C GLY A 94 -31.22 4.90 3.16
N PRO A 95 -32.31 4.19 2.83
CA PRO A 95 -32.62 2.90 3.42
C PRO A 95 -31.97 1.79 2.61
N LEU A 96 -30.80 1.33 3.03
CA LEU A 96 -30.29 0.01 2.65
C LEU A 96 -29.73 -0.67 3.90
N GLY A 97 -30.65 -0.95 4.81
CA GLY A 97 -30.55 -2.07 5.73
C GLY A 97 -31.45 -3.19 5.22
N MET A 98 -31.00 -3.91 4.20
CA MET A 98 -31.33 -5.30 3.83
C MET A 98 -30.22 -5.80 2.91
#